data_AF-A0A7S3S1F5-F1
#
_entry.id   AF-A0A7S3S1F5-F1
#
_cell.length_a   1.000
_cell.length_b   1.000
_cell.length_c   1.000
_cell.angle_alpha   90.00
_cell.angle_beta   90.00
_cell.angle_gamma   90.00
#
_symmetry.space_group_name_H-M   'P 1'
#
loop_
_entity.id
_entity.type
_entity.pdbx_description
1 polymer ?
#
loop_
_entity_poly.entity_id
_entity_poly.type
_entity_poly.pdbx_seq_one_letter_code
_entity_poly.pdbx_strand_id
1 'polypeptide(L)'
;KNAEDFHQPTSASGDDGAHKRLVTEVMRDLKAEGANTELLWQEIQELCVKTIISTQPHLLHTYYTCRQRAEDSGSTCFELLGFDVIIDHKMRPFLLEVNHSPSFTCDSPLDENVKSKVLRGTMEMISWSRDEMRILKKAGRRLDPSARERLVALRADYE
;
A
#
# COMPACT_ATOMS: atom_id res chain seq x y z
N LYS A 1 15.84 -11.61 -7.05
CA LYS A 1 14.89 -12.57 -7.66
C LYS A 1 15.59 -13.67 -8.45
N ASN A 2 16.65 -13.38 -9.21
CA ASN A 2 17.40 -14.39 -9.99
C ASN A 2 18.60 -15.00 -9.24
N ALA A 3 18.60 -14.91 -7.90
CA ALA A 3 19.63 -15.56 -7.11
C ALA A 3 19.19 -17.01 -6.85
N GLU A 4 20.11 -17.97 -6.98
CA GLU A 4 19.80 -19.41 -6.90
C GLU A 4 19.17 -19.81 -5.54
N ASP A 5 19.47 -19.06 -4.47
CA ASP A 5 18.96 -19.31 -3.10
C ASP A 5 17.77 -18.41 -2.68
N PHE A 6 17.12 -17.71 -3.63
CA PHE A 6 15.96 -16.86 -3.30
C PHE A 6 14.66 -17.68 -3.16
N HIS A 7 14.26 -17.94 -1.92
CA HIS A 7 13.00 -18.58 -1.56
C HIS A 7 11.85 -17.59 -1.43
N GLN A 8 10.80 -17.78 -2.25
CA GLN A 8 9.54 -17.07 -2.13
C GLN A 8 8.59 -17.77 -1.14
N PRO A 9 7.74 -17.01 -0.43
CA PRO A 9 6.70 -17.59 0.40
C PRO A 9 5.65 -18.31 -0.45
N THR A 10 5.25 -19.50 -0.02
CA THR A 10 4.25 -20.35 -0.65
C THR A 10 2.88 -20.24 0.02
N SER A 11 2.81 -19.71 1.25
CA SER A 11 1.55 -19.40 1.94
C SER A 11 1.23 -17.91 1.99
N ALA A 12 -0.05 -17.58 2.16
CA ALA A 12 -0.53 -16.21 2.32
C ALA A 12 -0.14 -15.58 3.67
N SER A 13 0.17 -16.41 4.67
CA SER A 13 0.56 -15.99 6.03
C SER A 13 2.07 -15.76 6.18
N GLY A 14 2.87 -16.19 5.21
CA GLY A 14 4.33 -16.23 5.33
C GLY A 14 4.82 -17.64 5.67
N ASP A 15 6.05 -17.93 5.24
CA ASP A 15 6.72 -19.21 5.48
C ASP A 15 8.05 -18.97 6.20
N ASP A 16 8.41 -19.89 7.08
CA ASP A 16 9.67 -19.80 7.81
C ASP A 16 10.86 -20.00 6.85
N GLY A 17 11.82 -19.07 6.87
CA GLY A 17 12.97 -19.06 5.95
C GLY A 17 12.74 -18.41 4.58
N ALA A 18 11.55 -17.86 4.29
CA ALA A 18 11.34 -17.06 3.09
C ALA A 18 12.05 -15.69 3.17
N HIS A 19 12.61 -15.22 2.06
CA HIS A 19 13.29 -13.91 1.99
C HIS A 19 12.32 -12.73 1.95
N LYS A 20 11.01 -12.98 1.86
CA LYS A 20 9.95 -11.99 1.94
C LYS A 20 9.00 -12.40 3.06
N ARG A 21 8.77 -11.48 4.00
CA ARG A 21 8.05 -11.74 5.25
C ARG A 21 7.05 -10.63 5.51
N LEU A 22 6.04 -10.91 6.34
CA LEU A 22 5.12 -9.87 6.77
C LEU A 22 5.84 -8.92 7.74
N VAL A 23 5.52 -7.63 7.66
CA VAL A 23 5.98 -6.64 8.65
C VAL A 23 5.55 -7.07 10.06
N THR A 24 4.37 -7.65 10.22
CA THR A 24 3.89 -8.16 11.51
C THR A 24 4.75 -9.28 12.07
N GLU A 25 5.30 -10.14 11.22
CA GLU A 25 6.22 -11.21 11.66
C GLU A 25 7.56 -10.63 12.08
N VAL A 26 8.14 -9.74 11.26
CA VAL A 26 9.40 -9.07 11.57
C VAL A 26 9.30 -8.28 12.89
N MET A 27 8.21 -7.54 13.09
CA MET A 27 7.98 -6.82 14.34
C MET A 27 7.83 -7.77 15.53
N ARG A 28 7.15 -8.91 15.37
CA ARG A 28 7.05 -9.90 16.45
C ARG A 28 8.42 -10.46 16.84
N ASP A 29 9.27 -10.76 15.87
CA ASP A 29 10.61 -11.31 16.12
C ASP A 29 11.52 -10.27 16.80
N LEU A 30 11.55 -9.03 16.29
CA LEU A 30 12.29 -7.93 16.91
C LEU A 30 11.87 -7.68 18.36
N LYS A 31 10.56 -7.78 18.64
CA LYS A 31 10.03 -7.67 20.00
C LYS A 31 10.50 -8.82 20.90
N ALA A 32 10.56 -10.04 20.37
CA ALA A 32 11.09 -11.20 21.09
C ALA A 32 12.59 -11.06 21.41
N GLU A 33 13.33 -10.35 20.57
CA GLU A 33 14.75 -9.99 20.79
C GLU A 33 14.94 -8.79 21.74
N GLY A 34 13.84 -8.21 22.25
CA GLY A 34 13.87 -7.11 23.23
C GLY A 34 13.86 -5.70 22.62
N ALA A 35 13.65 -5.57 21.31
CA ALA A 35 13.49 -4.25 20.69
C ALA A 35 12.15 -3.61 21.08
N ASN A 36 12.14 -2.28 21.22
CA ASN A 36 10.91 -1.51 21.40
C ASN A 36 10.24 -1.25 20.04
N THR A 37 9.45 -2.21 19.60
CA THR A 37 8.80 -2.19 18.28
C THR A 37 7.72 -1.13 18.15
N GLU A 38 7.09 -0.76 19.26
CA GLU A 38 6.11 0.31 19.33
C GLU A 38 6.77 1.66 19.03
N LEU A 39 7.94 1.93 19.61
CA LEU A 39 8.73 3.12 19.29
C LEU A 39 9.21 3.10 17.84
N LEU A 40 9.78 1.98 17.37
CA LEU A 40 10.21 1.86 15.97
C LEU A 40 9.07 2.19 15.01
N TRP A 41 7.87 1.65 15.24
CA TRP A 41 6.73 1.90 14.37
C TRP A 41 6.30 3.36 14.39
N GLN A 42 6.31 4.01 15.56
CA GLN A 42 6.06 5.44 15.68
C GLN A 42 7.09 6.26 14.91
N GLU A 43 8.38 5.93 15.00
CA GLU A 43 9.43 6.62 14.26
C GLU A 43 9.29 6.45 12.74
N ILE A 44 8.88 5.26 12.26
CA ILE A 44 8.57 5.02 10.84
C ILE A 44 7.38 5.89 10.41
N GLN A 45 6.32 5.98 11.21
CA GLN A 45 5.16 6.83 10.92
C GLN A 45 5.54 8.31 10.86
N GLU A 46 6.33 8.79 11.81
CA GLU A 46 6.82 10.17 11.82
C GLU A 46 7.70 10.47 10.60
N LEU A 47 8.56 9.53 10.21
CA LEU A 47 9.39 9.62 9.02
C LEU A 47 8.52 9.78 7.77
N CYS A 48 7.48 8.96 7.60
CA CYS A 48 6.55 9.09 6.47
C CYS A 48 5.86 10.46 6.46
N VAL A 49 5.33 10.91 7.60
CA VAL A 49 4.63 12.21 7.72
C VAL A 49 5.57 13.38 7.40
N LYS A 50 6.78 13.40 7.95
CA LYS A 50 7.77 14.47 7.72
C LYS A 50 8.16 14.55 6.24
N THR A 51 8.28 13.41 5.56
CA THR A 51 8.55 13.34 4.12
C THR A 51 7.40 13.89 3.27
N ILE A 52 6.15 13.62 3.63
CA ILE A 52 5.01 14.22 2.91
C ILE A 52 4.92 15.72 3.19
N ILE A 53 5.12 16.16 4.43
CA ILE A 53 5.09 17.59 4.79
C ILE A 53 6.16 18.38 4.02
N SER A 54 7.36 17.83 3.83
CA SER A 54 8.43 18.53 3.11
C SER A 54 8.10 18.78 1.64
N THR A 55 7.25 17.95 1.02
CA THR A 55 6.83 18.07 -0.38
C THR A 55 5.47 18.77 -0.55
N GLN A 56 4.69 18.89 0.53
CA GLN A 56 3.33 19.44 0.53
C GLN A 56 3.19 20.80 -0.18
N PRO A 57 4.10 21.79 -0.01
CA PRO A 57 3.97 23.08 -0.70
C PRO A 57 4.02 22.96 -2.23
N HIS A 58 4.89 22.08 -2.73
CA HIS A 58 5.04 21.82 -4.17
C HIS A 58 3.82 21.08 -4.74
N LEU A 59 3.33 20.07 -4.00
CA LEU A 59 2.13 19.33 -4.38
C LEU A 59 0.90 20.25 -4.43
N LEU A 60 0.74 21.12 -3.42
CA LEU A 60 -0.37 22.06 -3.34
C LEU A 60 -0.37 23.04 -4.50
N HIS A 61 0.80 23.62 -4.81
CA HIS A 61 0.94 24.57 -5.92
C HIS A 61 0.62 23.92 -7.26
N THR A 62 1.18 22.72 -7.50
CA THR A 62 0.93 21.95 -8.73
C THR A 62 -0.54 21.60 -8.87
N TYR A 63 -1.16 21.10 -7.79
CA TYR A 63 -2.57 20.75 -7.76
C TYR A 63 -3.48 21.93 -8.16
N TYR A 64 -3.29 23.12 -7.55
CA TYR A 64 -4.11 24.29 -7.88
C TYR A 64 -3.76 24.95 -9.21
N THR A 65 -2.58 24.70 -9.77
CA THR A 65 -2.23 25.17 -11.12
C THR A 65 -2.90 24.29 -12.18
N CYS A 66 -2.99 22.98 -11.93
CA CYS A 66 -3.70 22.04 -12.81
C CYS A 66 -5.23 22.10 -12.63
N ARG A 67 -5.71 22.51 -11.45
CA ARG A 67 -7.14 22.62 -11.14
C ARG A 67 -7.57 24.09 -11.09
N GLN A 68 -8.15 24.59 -12.18
CA GLN A 68 -8.85 25.87 -12.18
C GLN A 68 -10.03 25.80 -11.20
N ARG A 69 -9.98 26.62 -10.14
CA ARG A 69 -10.97 26.78 -9.05
C ARG A 69 -12.32 26.07 -9.28
N ALA A 70 -12.40 24.80 -8.91
CA ALA A 70 -13.66 24.08 -8.81
C ALA A 70 -14.12 24.13 -7.34
N GLU A 71 -15.31 24.67 -7.13
CA GLU A 71 -16.00 24.84 -5.85
C GLU A 71 -15.93 23.58 -4.97
N ASP A 72 -15.57 23.78 -3.70
CA ASP A 72 -15.66 22.96 -2.47
C ASP A 72 -16.10 21.48 -2.57
N SER A 73 -15.46 20.70 -3.45
CA SER A 73 -15.73 19.27 -3.64
C SER A 73 -14.48 18.43 -3.37
N GLY A 74 -13.84 18.63 -2.21
CA GLY A 74 -12.75 17.78 -1.73
C GLY A 74 -11.53 17.64 -2.65
N SER A 75 -10.65 16.69 -2.30
CA SER A 75 -9.52 16.30 -3.16
C SER A 75 -10.02 15.42 -4.31
N THR A 76 -9.68 15.77 -5.55
CA THR A 76 -9.92 14.93 -6.73
C THR A 76 -8.80 13.93 -7.00
N CYS A 77 -7.73 14.00 -6.20
CA CYS A 77 -6.54 13.18 -6.37
C CYS A 77 -6.29 12.36 -5.10
N PHE A 78 -5.88 11.12 -5.30
CA PHE A 78 -5.27 10.28 -4.29
C PHE A 78 -4.05 9.60 -4.92
N GLU A 79 -3.10 9.21 -4.09
CA GLU A 79 -1.90 8.52 -4.54
C GLU A 79 -1.51 7.48 -3.50
N LEU A 80 -1.05 6.32 -3.97
CA LEU A 80 -0.57 5.24 -3.13
C LEU A 80 0.94 5.14 -3.29
N LEU A 81 1.65 5.50 -2.24
CA LEU A 81 3.11 5.59 -2.22
C LEU A 81 3.72 4.34 -1.59
N GLY A 82 4.81 3.85 -2.17
CA GLY A 82 5.68 2.85 -1.56
C GLY A 82 6.83 3.53 -0.83
N PHE A 83 6.96 3.31 0.48
CA PHE A 83 8.08 3.83 1.27
C PHE A 83 9.10 2.72 1.51
N ASP A 84 10.32 2.95 1.05
CA ASP A 84 11.42 2.02 1.26
C ASP A 84 12.23 2.51 2.46
N VAL A 85 12.12 1.77 3.57
CA VAL A 85 12.71 2.13 4.86
C VAL A 85 13.68 1.04 5.28
N ILE A 86 14.90 1.43 5.65
CA ILE A 86 15.89 0.54 6.26
C ILE A 86 16.01 0.84 7.75
N ILE A 87 16.22 -0.21 8.56
CA ILE A 87 16.40 -0.10 10.00
C ILE A 87 17.85 -0.43 10.32
N ASP A 88 18.53 0.42 11.08
CA ASP A 88 19.91 0.18 11.50
C ASP A 88 20.01 -0.72 12.75
N HIS A 89 21.24 -1.09 13.12
CA HIS A 89 21.54 -1.90 14.32
C HIS A 89 21.13 -1.24 15.65
N LYS A 90 20.74 0.04 15.65
CA LYS A 90 20.24 0.78 16.83
C LYS A 90 18.72 0.93 16.80
N MET A 91 18.03 0.17 15.94
CA MET A 91 16.57 0.24 15.77
C MET A 91 16.08 1.59 15.25
N ARG A 92 16.90 2.33 14.49
CA ARG A 92 16.50 3.63 13.92
C ARG A 92 16.09 3.46 12.46
N PRO A 93 14.92 3.98 12.04
CA PRO A 93 14.47 3.93 10.66
C PRO A 93 15.10 5.05 9.82
N PHE A 94 15.52 4.72 8.61
CA PHE A 94 16.04 5.64 7.61
C PHE A 94 15.27 5.48 6.29
N LEU A 95 14.87 6.61 5.71
CA LEU A 95 14.21 6.64 4.42
C LEU A 95 15.25 6.41 3.33
N LEU A 96 15.01 5.43 2.45
CA LEU A 96 15.82 5.22 1.26
C LEU A 96 15.21 5.96 0.08
N GLU A 97 13.95 5.67 -0.23
CA GLU A 97 13.23 6.28 -1.34
C GLU A 97 11.71 6.26 -1.14
N VAL A 98 11.02 7.08 -1.93
CA VAL A 98 9.55 7.08 -2.04
C VAL A 98 9.18 6.78 -3.48
N ASN A 99 8.49 5.67 -3.68
CA ASN A 99 8.04 5.18 -4.96
C ASN A 99 6.60 5.64 -5.23
N HIS A 100 6.42 6.45 -6.28
CA HIS A 100 5.10 6.92 -6.75
C HIS A 100 4.34 5.85 -7.56
N SER A 101 5.01 4.75 -7.91
CA SER A 101 4.41 3.60 -8.60
C SER A 101 4.91 2.29 -7.99
N PRO A 102 4.48 1.95 -6.76
CA PRO A 102 4.87 0.69 -6.13
C PRO A 102 4.33 -0.50 -6.95
N SER A 103 5.10 -1.59 -7.02
CA SER A 103 4.71 -2.76 -7.81
C SER A 103 3.52 -3.49 -7.20
N PHE A 104 2.45 -3.65 -7.99
CA PHE A 104 1.30 -4.49 -7.67
C PHE A 104 1.33 -5.89 -8.29
N THR A 105 2.48 -6.32 -8.82
CA THR A 105 2.66 -7.69 -9.34
C THR A 105 2.64 -8.70 -8.19
N CYS A 106 1.80 -9.72 -8.28
CA CYS A 106 1.70 -10.78 -7.27
C CYS A 106 2.49 -12.00 -7.72
N ASP A 107 3.72 -12.15 -7.20
CA ASP A 107 4.58 -13.30 -7.54
C ASP A 107 4.41 -14.46 -6.54
N SER A 108 3.76 -14.20 -5.40
CA SER A 108 3.50 -15.16 -4.33
C SER A 108 2.10 -14.96 -3.72
N PRO A 109 1.53 -15.98 -3.05
CA PRO A 109 0.30 -15.84 -2.29
C PRO A 109 0.38 -14.77 -1.19
N LEU A 110 1.57 -14.55 -0.63
CA LEU A 110 1.83 -13.47 0.32
C LEU A 110 1.64 -12.09 -0.32
N ASP A 111 2.19 -11.88 -1.52
CA ASP A 111 2.04 -10.62 -2.26
C ASP A 111 0.57 -10.34 -2.53
N GLU A 112 -0.18 -11.34 -3.00
CA GLU A 112 -1.60 -11.21 -3.28
C GLU A 112 -2.39 -10.81 -2.02
N ASN A 113 -2.14 -11.49 -0.90
CA ASN A 113 -2.80 -11.22 0.37
C ASN A 113 -2.54 -9.78 0.86
N VAL A 114 -1.28 -9.33 0.86
CA VAL A 114 -0.93 -7.98 1.34
C VAL A 114 -1.44 -6.90 0.39
N LYS A 115 -1.18 -7.06 -0.91
CA LYS A 115 -1.48 -6.03 -1.91
C LYS A 115 -2.98 -5.86 -2.15
N SER A 116 -3.74 -6.95 -2.13
CA SER A 116 -5.21 -6.88 -2.23
C SER A 116 -5.82 -6.12 -1.05
N LYS A 117 -5.35 -6.36 0.19
CA LYS A 117 -5.79 -5.65 1.39
C LYS A 117 -5.45 -4.16 1.36
N VAL A 118 -4.25 -3.82 0.88
CA VAL A 118 -3.83 -2.43 0.69
C VAL A 118 -4.76 -1.72 -0.29
N LEU A 119 -4.97 -2.29 -1.49
CA LEU A 119 -5.86 -1.71 -2.49
C LEU A 119 -7.30 -1.58 -1.99
N ARG A 120 -7.82 -2.62 -1.32
CA ARG A 120 -9.15 -2.60 -0.73
C ARG A 120 -9.29 -1.47 0.29
N GLY A 121 -8.39 -1.41 1.27
CA GLY A 121 -8.41 -0.36 2.29
C GLY A 121 -8.30 1.04 1.70
N THR A 122 -7.47 1.22 0.67
CA THR A 122 -7.40 2.48 -0.08
C THR A 122 -8.74 2.84 -0.70
N MET A 123 -9.40 1.91 -1.41
CA MET A 123 -10.69 2.17 -2.05
C MET A 123 -11.82 2.43 -1.06
N GLU A 124 -11.77 1.82 0.14
CA GLU A 124 -12.71 2.06 1.24
C GLU A 124 -12.50 3.44 1.88
N MET A 125 -11.25 3.91 2.00
CA MET A 125 -10.93 5.24 2.53
C MET A 125 -11.28 6.37 1.56
N ILE A 126 -11.14 6.13 0.26
CA ILE A 126 -11.53 7.10 -0.77
C ILE A 126 -13.06 7.25 -0.68
N SER A 127 -13.51 8.37 -0.13
CA SER A 127 -14.92 8.67 0.09
C SER A 127 -15.60 9.08 -1.22
N TRP A 128 -15.82 8.11 -2.12
CA TRP A 128 -16.42 8.33 -3.42
C TRP A 128 -17.79 8.99 -3.32
N SER A 129 -18.02 10.01 -4.13
CA SER A 129 -19.35 10.58 -4.33
C SER A 129 -20.29 9.56 -4.99
N ARG A 130 -21.61 9.78 -4.84
CA ARG A 130 -22.62 8.91 -5.47
C ARG A 130 -22.49 8.85 -6.99
N ASP A 131 -22.06 9.94 -7.61
CA ASP A 131 -21.91 10.01 -9.06
C ASP A 131 -20.65 9.30 -9.54
N GLU A 132 -19.54 9.40 -8.83
CA GLU A 132 -18.34 8.59 -9.09
C GLU A 132 -18.63 7.11 -8.93
N MET A 133 -19.36 6.72 -7.87
CA MET A 133 -19.76 5.33 -7.66
C MET A 133 -20.69 4.82 -8.78
N ARG A 134 -21.56 5.67 -9.34
CA ARG A 134 -22.38 5.34 -10.52
C ARG A 134 -21.51 5.13 -11.77
N ILE A 135 -20.49 5.95 -11.97
CA ILE A 135 -19.54 5.83 -13.09
C ILE A 135 -18.75 4.53 -12.96
N LEU A 136 -18.18 4.24 -11.78
CA LEU A 136 -17.44 3.00 -11.50
C LEU A 136 -18.30 1.76 -11.76
N LYS A 137 -19.56 1.74 -11.30
CA LYS A 137 -20.50 0.64 -11.57
C LYS A 137 -20.86 0.50 -13.06
N LYS A 138 -20.75 1.55 -13.87
CA LYS A 138 -20.92 1.46 -15.33
C LYS A 138 -19.62 0.98 -15.99
N ALA A 139 -18.47 1.42 -15.52
CA ALA A 139 -17.16 0.95 -15.98
C ALA A 139 -16.97 -0.56 -15.72
N GLY A 140 -17.38 -1.05 -14.54
CA GLY A 140 -17.35 -2.48 -14.23
C GLY A 140 -18.23 -3.36 -15.14
N ARG A 141 -19.23 -2.79 -15.82
CA ARG A 141 -20.02 -3.51 -16.84
C ARG A 141 -19.31 -3.61 -18.20
N ARG A 142 -18.28 -2.81 -18.42
CA ARG A 142 -17.42 -2.83 -19.61
C ARG A 142 -16.20 -3.74 -19.44
N LEU A 143 -15.98 -4.28 -18.23
CA LEU A 143 -14.95 -5.28 -17.99
C LEU A 143 -15.26 -6.54 -18.79
N ASP A 144 -14.19 -7.18 -19.27
CA ASP A 144 -14.26 -8.50 -19.89
C ASP A 144 -15.06 -9.47 -19.00
N PRO A 145 -15.95 -10.30 -19.55
CA PRO A 145 -16.77 -11.22 -18.77
C PRO A 145 -15.96 -12.11 -17.81
N SER A 146 -14.77 -12.57 -18.21
CA SER A 146 -13.91 -13.39 -17.34
C SER A 146 -13.29 -12.60 -16.19
N ALA A 147 -12.99 -11.31 -16.41
CA ALA A 147 -12.51 -10.43 -15.35
C ALA A 147 -13.63 -10.10 -14.37
N ARG A 148 -14.86 -9.97 -14.88
CA ARG A 148 -16.06 -9.73 -14.06
C ARG A 148 -16.41 -10.94 -13.20
N GLU A 149 -16.36 -12.15 -13.74
CA GLU A 149 -16.56 -13.39 -12.95
C GLU A 149 -15.52 -13.54 -11.86
N ARG A 150 -14.23 -13.31 -12.16
CA ARG A 150 -13.17 -13.31 -11.15
C ARG A 150 -13.43 -12.30 -10.03
N LEU A 151 -13.87 -11.09 -10.37
CA LEU A 151 -14.24 -10.06 -9.40
C LEU A 151 -15.44 -10.45 -8.53
N VAL A 152 -16.44 -11.13 -9.10
CA VAL A 152 -17.60 -11.62 -8.36
C VAL A 152 -17.21 -12.76 -7.42
N ALA A 153 -16.36 -13.68 -7.87
CA ALA A 153 -15.82 -14.76 -7.03
C ALA A 153 -14.99 -14.19 -5.86
N LEU A 154 -14.07 -13.26 -6.15
CA LEU A 154 -13.29 -12.53 -5.14
C LEU A 154 -14.16 -11.75 -4.16
N ARG A 155 -15.36 -11.33 -4.53
CA ARG A 155 -16.28 -10.69 -3.59
C ARG A 155 -16.91 -11.70 -2.63
N ALA A 156 -17.25 -12.89 -3.12
CA ALA A 156 -17.86 -13.94 -2.31
C ALA A 156 -16.88 -14.55 -1.29
N ASP A 157 -15.59 -14.58 -1.59
CA ASP A 157 -14.55 -15.10 -0.68
C ASP A 157 -14.25 -14.13 0.50
N TYR A 158 -14.81 -12.91 0.47
CA TYR A 158 -14.48 -11.82 1.40
C TYR A 158 -15.70 -11.18 2.09
N GLU A 159 -16.93 -11.61 1.76
CA GLU A 159 -18.16 -11.36 2.55
C GLU A 159 -18.43 -12.55 3.49
#